data_AF-A0A357MLB3-F1
#
_entry.id   AF-A0A357MLB3-F1
#
_cell.length_a   1.000
_cell.length_b   1.000
_cell.length_c   1.000
_cell.angle_alpha   90.00
_cell.angle_beta   90.00
_cell.angle_gamma   90.00
#
_symmetry.space_group_name_H-M   'P 1'
#
loop_
_entity.id
_entity.type
_entity.pdbx_description
1 polymer ?
#
loop_
_entity_poly.entity_id
_entity_poly.type
_entity_poly.pdbx_seq_one_letter_code
_entity_poly.pdbx_strand_id
1 'polypeptide(L)'
;ITDAMIVGRLFQALFDAGVVVVTTSNRVPDDLYKDGLNRQLFLPFIQLIKERMRVWELVSPTDYRQDRLEGGQVYFTPIGPEARAAMDRAWADLAGGRGEELVLHVNKR
;
A
#
# COMPACT_ATOMS: atom_id res chain seq x y z
N ILE A 1 3.32 -18.65 10.46
CA ILE A 1 4.76 -18.91 10.67
C ILE A 1 5.48 -19.17 9.33
N THR A 2 4.87 -19.89 8.38
CA THR A 2 5.45 -20.19 7.05
C THR A 2 5.72 -18.96 6.15
N ASP A 3 5.01 -17.84 6.34
CA ASP A 3 5.07 -16.68 5.43
C ASP A 3 6.31 -15.78 5.54
N ALA A 4 6.87 -15.60 6.73
CA ALA A 4 7.99 -14.66 6.94
C ALA A 4 9.21 -15.04 6.08
N MET A 5 9.48 -16.33 5.97
CA MET A 5 10.60 -16.85 5.17
C MET A 5 10.33 -16.81 3.66
N ILE A 6 9.06 -16.86 3.23
CA ILE A 6 8.68 -16.76 1.82
C ILE A 6 8.97 -15.36 1.30
N VAL A 7 8.60 -14.33 2.07
CA VAL A 7 8.81 -12.93 1.69
C VAL A 7 10.30 -12.63 1.49
N GLY A 8 11.16 -13.09 2.40
CA GLY A 8 12.62 -12.93 2.25
C GLY A 8 13.16 -13.56 0.97
N ARG A 9 12.77 -14.82 0.68
CA ARG A 9 13.19 -15.51 -0.55
C ARG A 9 12.68 -14.84 -1.82
N LEU A 10 11.45 -14.35 -1.80
CA LEU A 10 10.87 -13.64 -2.95
C LEU A 10 11.66 -12.37 -3.24
N PHE A 11 11.91 -11.53 -2.23
CA PHE A 11 12.65 -10.29 -2.41
C PHE A 11 14.09 -10.54 -2.87
N GLN A 12 14.75 -11.56 -2.31
CA GLN A 12 16.07 -11.96 -2.77
C GLN A 12 16.05 -12.33 -4.26
N ALA A 13 15.12 -13.18 -4.69
CA ALA A 13 14.99 -13.57 -6.09
C ALA A 13 14.70 -12.38 -7.02
N LEU A 14 13.87 -11.42 -6.59
CA LEU A 14 13.60 -10.19 -7.33
C LEU A 14 14.87 -9.35 -7.48
N PHE A 15 15.62 -9.13 -6.40
CA PHE A 15 16.87 -8.39 -6.44
C PHE A 15 17.92 -9.06 -7.32
N ASP A 16 18.05 -10.39 -7.23
CA ASP A 16 18.99 -11.17 -8.04
C ASP A 16 18.63 -11.13 -9.54
N ALA A 17 17.35 -11.03 -9.86
CA ALA A 17 16.85 -10.85 -11.21
C ALA A 17 16.98 -9.40 -11.73
N GLY A 18 17.56 -8.48 -10.94
CA GLY A 18 17.69 -7.07 -11.31
C GLY A 18 16.38 -6.29 -11.31
N VAL A 19 15.34 -6.80 -10.64
CA VAL A 19 14.04 -6.13 -10.53
C VAL A 19 14.15 -4.96 -9.56
N VAL A 20 13.64 -3.79 -10.00
CA VAL A 20 13.50 -2.62 -9.13
C VAL A 20 12.24 -2.79 -8.29
N VAL A 21 12.41 -2.88 -6.98
CA VAL A 21 11.30 -3.01 -6.02
C VAL A 21 10.97 -1.65 -5.43
N VAL A 22 9.71 -1.25 -5.55
CA VAL A 22 9.13 -0.10 -4.84
C VAL A 22 8.05 -0.62 -3.90
N THR A 23 8.14 -0.29 -2.62
CA THR A 23 7.17 -0.71 -1.60
C THR A 23 6.86 0.46 -0.67
N THR A 24 5.66 0.48 -0.11
CA THR A 24 5.25 1.43 0.90
C THR A 24 5.05 0.72 2.24
N SER A 25 5.19 1.46 3.34
CA SER A 25 4.97 0.94 4.69
C SER A 25 4.52 2.08 5.60
N ASN A 26 3.65 1.76 6.56
CA ASN A 26 3.25 2.66 7.64
C ASN A 26 4.20 2.61 8.85
N ARG A 27 5.25 1.79 8.78
CA ARG A 27 6.29 1.63 9.81
C ARG A 27 7.67 1.70 9.19
N VAL A 28 8.63 2.26 9.92
CA VAL A 28 10.04 2.17 9.56
C VAL A 28 10.51 0.71 9.56
N PRO A 29 11.55 0.34 8.78
CA PRO A 29 11.98 -1.05 8.65
C PRO A 29 12.19 -1.80 9.97
N ASP A 30 12.79 -1.14 10.97
CA ASP A 30 13.09 -1.77 12.26
C ASP A 30 11.82 -2.09 13.07
N ASP A 31 10.72 -1.37 12.84
CA ASP A 31 9.43 -1.60 13.48
C ASP A 31 8.53 -2.55 12.69
N LEU A 32 8.98 -3.06 11.55
CA LEU A 32 8.22 -4.05 10.79
C LEU A 32 8.02 -5.31 11.64
N TYR A 33 6.76 -5.75 11.68
CA TYR A 33 6.34 -6.94 12.43
C TYR A 33 6.77 -6.91 13.91
N LYS A 34 6.91 -5.71 14.49
CA LYS A 34 7.15 -5.50 15.92
C LYS A 34 6.07 -6.20 16.74
N ASP A 35 6.49 -6.90 17.80
CA ASP A 35 5.64 -7.73 18.67
C ASP A 35 4.91 -8.89 17.96
N GLY A 36 5.24 -9.14 16.68
CA GLY A 36 4.70 -10.26 15.92
C GLY A 36 5.20 -11.61 16.41
N LEU A 37 4.35 -12.63 16.29
CA LEU A 37 4.71 -14.00 16.64
C LEU A 37 5.90 -14.46 15.78
N ASN A 38 6.96 -14.93 16.44
CA ASN A 38 8.20 -15.35 15.79
C ASN A 38 8.90 -14.24 14.97
N ARG A 39 8.87 -12.98 15.43
CA ARG A 39 9.58 -11.84 14.80
C ARG A 39 11.04 -12.12 14.47
N GLN A 40 11.73 -12.95 15.26
CA GLN A 40 13.11 -13.37 14.99
C GLN A 40 13.29 -13.97 13.58
N LEU A 41 12.26 -14.65 13.03
CA LEU A 41 12.30 -15.21 11.67
C LEU A 41 12.17 -14.13 10.59
N PHE A 42 11.69 -12.93 10.94
CA PHE A 42 11.51 -11.80 10.05
C PHE A 42 12.71 -10.83 10.08
N LEU A 43 13.54 -10.89 11.13
CA LEU A 43 14.76 -10.07 11.25
C LEU A 43 15.70 -10.18 10.03
N PRO A 44 15.95 -11.37 9.45
CA PRO A 44 16.79 -11.46 8.25
C PRO A 44 16.20 -10.69 7.06
N PHE A 45 14.88 -10.69 6.90
CA PHE A 45 14.22 -9.91 5.85
C PHE A 45 14.32 -8.40 6.11
N ILE A 46 14.18 -7.97 7.36
CA ILE A 46 14.40 -6.56 7.74
C ILE A 46 15.83 -6.13 7.37
N GLN A 47 16.85 -6.96 7.64
CA GLN A 47 18.22 -6.64 7.25
C GLN A 47 18.38 -6.56 5.74
N LEU A 48 17.83 -7.53 5.00
CA LEU A 48 17.87 -7.54 3.54
C LEU A 48 17.32 -6.24 2.94
N ILE A 49 16.16 -5.76 3.39
CA ILE A 49 15.59 -4.52 2.84
C ILE A 49 16.39 -3.28 3.27
N LYS A 50 16.99 -3.26 4.48
CA LYS A 50 17.85 -2.15 4.93
C LYS A 50 19.14 -2.07 4.11
N GLU A 51 19.69 -3.21 3.69
CA GLU A 51 20.90 -3.28 2.87
C GLU A 51 20.64 -2.95 1.40
N ARG A 52 19.49 -3.38 0.86
CA ARG A 52 19.21 -3.35 -0.59
C ARG A 52 18.30 -2.22 -1.02
N MET A 53 17.59 -1.56 -0.11
CA MET A 53 16.60 -0.53 -0.42
C MET A 53 16.96 0.81 0.22
N ARG A 54 16.54 1.90 -0.44
CA ARG A 54 16.61 3.24 0.11
C ARG A 54 15.30 3.59 0.79
N VAL A 55 15.35 3.91 2.08
CA VAL A 55 14.18 4.33 2.85
C VAL A 55 13.92 5.82 2.60
N TRP A 56 12.68 6.14 2.24
CA TRP A 56 12.20 7.50 2.11
C TRP A 56 11.02 7.71 3.05
N GLU A 57 11.14 8.69 3.93
CA GLU A 57 10.02 9.09 4.79
C GLU A 57 9.09 10.02 3.99
N LEU A 58 7.82 9.65 3.92
CA LEU A 58 6.78 10.46 3.28
C LEU A 58 5.95 11.15 4.37
N VAL A 59 6.36 12.36 4.74
CA VAL A 59 5.62 13.21 5.67
C VAL A 59 4.75 14.17 4.86
N SER A 60 3.44 14.20 5.16
CA SER A 60 2.48 15.15 4.59
C SER A 60 1.70 15.81 5.73
N PRO A 61 1.56 17.15 5.75
CA PRO A 61 0.67 17.82 6.70
C PRO A 61 -0.81 17.55 6.40
N THR A 62 -1.12 17.18 5.15
CA THR A 62 -2.46 16.84 4.70
C THR A 62 -2.70 15.35 4.85
N ASP A 63 -3.69 14.97 5.65
CA ASP A 63 -4.26 13.62 5.63
C ASP A 63 -5.35 13.56 4.56
N TYR A 64 -4.99 13.06 3.38
CA TYR A 64 -5.90 12.92 2.24
C TYR A 64 -7.10 11.98 2.49
N ARG A 65 -7.12 11.26 3.62
CA ARG A 65 -8.28 10.47 4.03
C ARG A 65 -9.37 11.34 4.65
N GLN A 66 -8.98 12.38 5.39
CA GLN A 66 -9.91 13.21 6.16
C GLN A 66 -10.59 14.27 5.28
N ASP A 67 -9.84 14.90 4.37
CA ASP A 67 -10.34 16.05 3.59
C ASP A 67 -11.58 15.77 2.69
N ARG A 68 -11.84 14.53 2.27
CA ARG A 68 -12.92 14.23 1.30
C ARG A 68 -14.13 13.50 1.86
N LEU A 69 -14.02 12.90 3.05
CA LEU A 69 -15.08 12.02 3.61
C LEU A 69 -15.48 12.38 5.04
N GLU A 70 -14.91 13.44 5.62
CA GLU A 70 -15.31 13.89 6.95
C GLU A 70 -16.82 14.21 7.00
N GLY A 71 -17.53 13.53 7.90
CA GLY A 71 -18.98 13.69 8.11
C GLY A 71 -19.88 12.94 7.10
N GLY A 72 -19.31 12.23 6.13
CA GLY A 72 -20.06 11.46 5.13
C GLY A 72 -20.59 10.11 5.66
N GLN A 73 -21.66 9.60 5.03
CA GLN A 73 -22.14 8.25 5.30
C GLN A 73 -21.13 7.21 4.79
N VAL A 74 -20.55 6.43 5.70
CA VAL A 74 -19.54 5.40 5.38
C VAL A 74 -20.11 3.97 5.35
N TYR A 75 -21.38 3.80 5.73
CA TYR A 75 -22.05 2.50 5.79
C TYR A 75 -23.43 2.58 5.15
N PHE A 76 -23.70 1.70 4.18
CA PHE A 76 -24.93 1.70 3.38
C PHE A 76 -25.70 0.41 3.61
N THR A 77 -26.94 0.53 4.06
CA THR A 77 -27.81 -0.59 4.43
C THR A 77 -29.29 -0.17 4.34
N PRO A 78 -30.24 -1.09 4.09
CA PRO A 78 -30.04 -2.48 3.68
C PRO A 78 -29.49 -2.60 2.24
N ILE A 79 -29.05 -3.80 1.86
CA ILE A 79 -28.64 -4.06 0.49
C ILE A 79 -29.85 -3.87 -0.45
N GLY A 80 -29.73 -2.98 -1.42
CA GLY A 80 -30.84 -2.61 -2.29
C GLY A 80 -30.47 -1.53 -3.31
N PRO A 81 -31.41 -1.17 -4.20
CA PRO A 81 -31.21 -0.14 -5.21
C PRO A 81 -30.75 1.20 -4.64
N GLU A 82 -31.26 1.60 -3.48
CA GLU A 82 -30.96 2.87 -2.81
C GLU A 82 -29.51 2.90 -2.30
N ALA A 83 -29.08 1.81 -1.65
CA ALA A 83 -27.70 1.66 -1.17
C ALA A 83 -26.71 1.63 -2.34
N ARG A 84 -27.06 0.97 -3.45
CA ARG A 84 -26.26 0.98 -4.69
C ARG A 84 -26.16 2.39 -5.26
N ALA A 85 -27.28 3.09 -5.40
CA ALA A 85 -27.26 4.45 -5.93
C ALA A 85 -26.47 5.42 -5.04
N ALA A 86 -26.50 5.23 -3.71
CA ALA A 86 -25.69 6.03 -2.78
C ALA A 86 -24.19 5.74 -2.90
N MET A 87 -23.80 4.47 -3.05
CA MET A 87 -22.42 4.06 -3.33
C MET A 87 -21.93 4.62 -4.68
N ASP A 88 -22.75 4.57 -5.73
CA ASP A 88 -22.39 5.09 -7.06
C ASP A 88 -22.16 6.61 -7.01
N ARG A 89 -22.97 7.34 -6.24
CA ARG A 89 -22.77 8.79 -6.02
C ARG A 89 -21.47 9.08 -5.27
N ALA A 90 -21.19 8.35 -4.19
CA ALA A 90 -19.95 8.50 -3.45
C ALA A 90 -18.72 8.19 -4.32
N TRP A 91 -18.81 7.14 -5.14
CA TRP A 91 -17.77 6.80 -6.11
C TRP A 91 -17.55 7.92 -7.13
N ALA A 92 -18.61 8.46 -7.73
CA ALA A 92 -18.51 9.52 -8.72
C ALA A 92 -17.84 10.78 -8.15
N ASP A 93 -18.18 11.15 -6.92
CA ASP A 93 -17.59 12.29 -6.21
C ASP A 93 -16.09 12.05 -5.89
N LEU A 94 -15.74 10.85 -5.41
CA LEU A 94 -14.36 10.48 -5.10
C LEU A 94 -13.48 10.31 -6.36
N ALA A 95 -14.02 9.76 -7.44
CA ALA A 95 -13.29 9.53 -8.68
C ALA A 95 -13.03 10.83 -9.45
N GLY A 96 -13.78 11.91 -9.19
CA GLY A 96 -13.62 13.19 -9.87
C GLY A 96 -14.03 13.16 -11.35
N GLY A 97 -14.83 12.18 -11.76
CA GLY A 97 -15.33 12.02 -13.14
C GLY A 97 -14.80 10.77 -13.86
N ARG A 98 -14.96 10.73 -15.19
CA ARG A 98 -14.37 9.69 -16.04
C ARG A 98 -12.85 9.90 -16.05
N GLY A 99 -12.10 8.91 -15.57
CA GLY A 99 -10.65 8.91 -15.71
C GLY A 99 -10.27 8.98 -17.19
N GLU A 100 -9.25 9.77 -17.50
CA GLU A 100 -8.63 9.79 -18.82
C GLU A 100 -7.61 8.66 -18.93
N GLU A 101 -7.36 8.20 -20.16
CA GLU A 101 -6.31 7.23 -20.42
C GLU A 101 -4.95 7.84 -20.05
N LEU A 102 -4.28 7.26 -19.06
CA LEU A 102 -2.94 7.66 -18.66
C LEU A 102 -1.91 6.74 -19.33
N VAL A 103 -1.34 7.19 -20.44
CA VAL A 103 -0.21 6.48 -21.08
C VAL A 103 1.08 6.83 -20.35
N LEU A 104 1.56 5.90 -19.52
CA LEU A 104 2.84 6.02 -18.84
C LEU A 104 3.97 5.51 -19.75
N HIS A 105 4.81 6.42 -20.24
CA HIS A 105 6.05 6.06 -20.93
C HIS A 105 7.14 5.72 -19.90
N VAL A 106 7.24 4.43 -19.55
CA VAL A 106 8.25 3.93 -18.62
C VAL A 106 9.50 3.52 -19.40
N ASN A 107 10.65 4.11 -19.03
CA ASN A 107 11.98 3.92 -19.64
C ASN A 107 12.05 4.27 -21.14
N LYS A 108 12.39 5.54 -21.44
CA LYS A 108 13.04 5.88 -22.71
C LYS A 108 14.46 5.29 -22.68
N ARG A 109 14.63 4.10 -23.23
CA ARG A 109 15.88 3.76 -23.91
C ARG A 109 15.66 3.94 -25.40
#